data_AF-A0A9J9FUF4-F1
#
_entry.id   AF-A0A9J9FUF4-F1
#
_cell.length_a   1.000
_cell.length_b   1.000
_cell.length_c   1.000
_cell.angle_alpha   90.00
_cell.angle_beta   90.00
_cell.angle_gamma   90.00
#
_symmetry.space_group_name_H-M   'P 1'
#
loop_
_entity.id
_entity.type
_entity.pdbx_description
1 polymer ?
#
loop_
_entity_poly.entity_id
_entity_poly.type
_entity_poly.pdbx_seq_one_letter_code
_entity_poly.pdbx_strand_id
1 'polypeptide(L)'
;MLAQGPARSILTMAPCGRSMEVPPPSHTLNPRAAAMPRFPLPLISALLAAGLLAACSSTPEDKTAGWSTDKIYSEARDELNGGSYDKAVPLLEKLEGRAAGTPLAQQAQLEKAYAQYKGGEKAQAIATLDRFMKLHPASPAYDYALYLKGLVNFNDNLGLFSWLSRQDLSERDQKAAKDSFESFRELVTRFPESRYTPDARQRMTYIVNSLAQYEVHVARYYYERGAYVAAVSRAQSAVADYKDVPATEEALYILVRSYDALGLTQLRDDTRRVMDASYPQSSLPQTGFKAKANPWWKFW
;
A
#
# COMPACT_ATOMS: atom_id res chain seq x y z
N MET A 1 -34.72 -40.06 37.59
CA MET A 1 -33.66 -40.90 38.20
C MET A 1 -32.39 -40.06 38.14
N LEU A 2 -31.83 -39.61 39.28
CA LEU A 2 -30.98 -40.40 40.17
C LEU A 2 -29.83 -41.09 39.39
N ALA A 3 -28.55 -41.02 39.74
CA ALA A 3 -27.71 -40.26 40.68
C ALA A 3 -26.38 -41.07 40.73
N GLN A 4 -25.22 -40.39 40.90
CA GLN A 4 -24.03 -40.79 41.70
C GLN A 4 -22.69 -40.32 41.11
N GLY A 5 -21.79 -39.86 41.97
CA GLY A 5 -20.32 -39.79 41.75
C GLY A 5 -19.64 -41.11 42.14
N PRO A 6 -18.38 -41.16 42.67
CA PRO A 6 -17.75 -40.12 43.51
C PRO A 6 -16.19 -39.92 43.45
N ALA A 7 -15.75 -38.83 44.07
CA ALA A 7 -14.57 -38.63 44.97
C ALA A 7 -13.14 -39.19 44.71
N ARG A 8 -12.16 -38.26 44.68
CA ARG A 8 -11.04 -38.02 45.65
C ARG A 8 -10.09 -36.96 45.04
N SER A 9 -9.75 -35.81 45.62
CA SER A 9 -9.22 -35.45 46.97
C SER A 9 -7.80 -36.01 47.20
N ILE A 10 -6.75 -35.18 47.37
CA ILE A 10 -6.32 -34.57 48.66
C ILE A 10 -5.16 -33.56 48.45
N LEU A 11 -5.21 -32.41 49.17
CA LEU A 11 -4.16 -31.51 49.76
C LEU A 11 -2.87 -31.15 48.95
N THR A 12 -2.18 -30.00 49.10
CA THR A 12 -2.13 -28.87 50.07
C THR A 12 -1.61 -27.61 49.28
N MET A 13 -1.38 -26.37 49.77
CA MET A 13 -1.34 -25.70 51.08
C MET A 13 -1.78 -24.21 50.92
N ALA A 14 -1.84 -23.45 52.02
CA ALA A 14 -1.88 -21.97 52.08
C ALA A 14 -1.00 -21.53 53.28
N PRO A 15 -0.96 -20.28 53.80
CA PRO A 15 -1.42 -18.97 53.28
C PRO A 15 -0.38 -17.82 53.45
N CYS A 16 -0.63 -16.65 52.82
CA CYS A 16 -0.33 -15.31 53.39
C CYS A 16 -0.85 -14.22 52.42
N GLY A 17 -1.53 -13.14 52.81
CA GLY A 17 -1.94 -12.76 54.17
C GLY A 17 -1.80 -11.27 54.47
N ARG A 18 -2.51 -10.37 53.76
CA ARG A 18 -2.85 -9.04 54.33
C ARG A 18 -3.99 -8.33 53.61
N SER A 19 -5.15 -8.29 54.26
CA SER A 19 -6.19 -7.29 54.01
C SER A 19 -5.69 -5.92 54.49
N MET A 20 -6.03 -4.85 53.76
CA MET A 20 -5.99 -3.50 54.32
C MET A 20 -7.41 -2.93 54.32
N GLU A 21 -7.94 -2.75 55.52
CA GLU A 21 -9.24 -2.14 55.77
C GLU A 21 -9.21 -0.66 55.41
N VAL A 22 -10.30 -0.15 54.83
CA VAL A 22 -10.46 1.29 54.53
C VAL A 22 -11.14 1.96 55.72
N PRO A 23 -10.47 2.87 56.46
CA PRO A 23 -11.12 3.60 57.55
C PRO A 23 -12.02 4.73 57.01
N PRO A 24 -13.17 5.02 57.67
CA PRO A 24 -14.07 6.12 57.27
C PRO A 24 -13.49 7.51 57.65
N PRO A 25 -13.94 8.59 56.99
CA PRO A 25 -13.41 9.93 57.21
C PRO A 25 -13.84 10.49 58.58
N SER A 26 -12.87 10.91 59.38
CA SER A 26 -13.12 11.67 60.61
C SER A 26 -13.12 13.17 60.33
N HIS A 27 -14.26 13.83 60.56
CA HIS A 27 -14.36 15.28 60.47
C HIS A 27 -13.65 15.94 61.66
N THR A 28 -12.50 16.58 61.41
CA THR A 28 -11.96 17.63 62.28
C THR A 28 -11.52 18.84 61.45
N LEU A 29 -12.43 19.81 61.29
CA LEU A 29 -12.11 21.12 60.71
C LEU A 29 -11.27 21.91 61.71
N ASN A 30 -9.98 22.07 61.44
CA ASN A 30 -9.07 22.90 62.22
C ASN A 30 -8.79 24.22 61.47
N PRO A 31 -9.43 25.34 61.83
CA PRO A 31 -9.36 26.57 61.05
C PRO A 31 -8.11 27.38 61.41
N ARG A 32 -6.96 26.97 60.85
CA ARG A 32 -5.80 27.86 60.70
C ARG A 32 -5.56 28.14 59.21
N ALA A 33 -6.28 29.14 58.72
CA ALA A 33 -6.12 29.67 57.39
C ALA A 33 -4.70 30.26 57.24
N ALA A 34 -3.81 29.50 56.58
CA ALA A 34 -2.59 30.08 56.02
C ALA A 34 -3.02 31.08 54.94
N ALA A 35 -2.67 32.36 55.12
CA ALA A 35 -3.02 33.41 54.18
C ALA A 35 -2.27 33.20 52.86
N MET A 36 -2.92 32.59 51.87
CA MET A 36 -2.40 32.57 50.51
C MET A 36 -2.31 34.02 49.99
N PRO A 37 -1.17 34.45 49.43
CA PRO A 37 -1.06 35.78 48.85
C PRO A 37 -2.05 35.91 47.69
N ARG A 38 -3.01 36.83 47.84
CA ARG A 38 -4.00 37.16 46.81
C ARG A 38 -3.34 37.97 45.70
N PHE A 39 -2.62 37.29 44.81
CA PHE A 39 -2.22 37.89 43.53
C PHE A 39 -3.47 38.28 42.75
N PRO A 40 -3.54 39.50 42.18
CA PRO A 40 -4.74 39.94 41.49
C PRO A 40 -4.93 39.14 40.20
N LEU A 41 -6.15 38.66 39.96
CA LEU A 41 -6.53 37.89 38.76
C LEU A 41 -5.89 38.35 37.43
N PRO A 42 -5.86 39.67 37.08
CA PRO A 42 -5.23 40.14 35.85
C PRO A 42 -3.74 39.77 35.69
N LEU A 43 -3.00 39.63 36.78
CA LEU A 43 -1.57 39.30 36.75
C LEU A 43 -1.31 37.84 36.35
N ILE A 44 -2.21 36.93 36.73
CA ILE A 44 -2.13 35.50 36.35
C ILE A 44 -2.45 35.34 34.87
N SER A 45 -3.48 36.02 34.35
CA SER A 45 -3.78 36.04 32.91
C SER A 45 -2.68 36.67 32.07
N ALA A 46 -2.01 37.72 32.57
CA ALA A 46 -0.87 38.33 31.89
C ALA A 46 0.35 37.39 31.84
N LEU A 47 0.64 36.67 32.93
CA LEU A 47 1.72 35.66 32.95
C LEU A 47 1.42 34.49 32.01
N LEU A 48 0.17 34.03 31.95
CA LEU A 48 -0.24 32.93 31.07
C LEU A 48 -0.16 33.34 29.59
N ALA A 49 -0.59 34.57 29.26
CA ALA A 49 -0.44 35.13 27.91
C ALA A 49 1.03 35.31 27.52
N ALA A 50 1.89 35.77 28.43
CA ALA A 50 3.33 35.87 28.19
C ALA A 50 4.00 34.50 27.99
N GLY A 51 3.57 33.47 28.73
CA GLY A 51 4.03 32.09 28.54
C GLY A 51 3.61 31.50 27.19
N LEU A 52 2.38 31.77 26.74
CA LEU A 52 1.89 31.38 25.41
C LEU A 52 2.66 32.09 24.27
N LEU A 53 3.00 33.37 24.45
CA LEU A 53 3.82 34.11 23.49
C LEU A 53 5.27 33.60 23.43
N ALA A 54 5.87 33.26 24.58
CA ALA A 54 7.21 32.68 24.63
C ALA A 54 7.29 31.30 23.96
N ALA A 55 6.23 30.49 24.07
CA ALA A 55 6.15 29.18 23.40
C ALA A 55 6.12 29.26 21.86
N CYS A 56 5.77 30.41 21.28
CA CYS A 56 5.83 30.65 19.83
C CYS A 56 7.20 31.17 19.34
N SER A 57 8.14 31.46 20.23
CA SER A 57 9.44 32.09 19.89
C SER A 57 10.59 31.11 19.68
N SER A 58 10.41 29.80 19.93
CA SER A 58 11.48 28.81 19.77
C SER A 58 11.62 28.37 18.31
N THR A 59 12.28 29.19 17.49
CA THR A 59 12.74 28.77 16.16
C THR A 59 13.79 27.65 16.31
N PRO A 60 13.60 26.45 15.72
CA PRO A 60 14.62 25.41 15.74
C PRO A 60 15.91 25.91 15.07
N GLU A 61 17.05 25.72 15.73
CA GLU A 61 18.35 26.12 15.19
C GLU A 61 18.71 25.27 13.96
N ASP A 62 18.90 25.89 12.79
CA ASP A 62 19.33 25.18 11.60
C ASP A 62 20.83 24.82 11.70
N LYS A 63 21.10 23.61 12.19
CA LYS A 63 22.45 23.02 12.27
C LYS A 63 23.21 23.02 10.93
N THR A 64 22.52 23.15 9.79
CA THR A 64 23.13 23.22 8.46
C THR A 64 23.37 24.64 7.96
N ALA A 65 23.03 25.69 8.72
CA ALA A 65 23.14 27.09 8.30
C ALA A 65 24.53 27.45 7.73
N GLY A 66 25.61 27.00 8.38
CA GLY A 66 27.00 27.21 7.94
C GLY A 66 27.57 26.13 7.00
N TRP A 67 26.76 25.21 6.47
CA TRP A 67 27.25 24.10 5.63
C TRP A 67 27.19 24.43 4.14
N SER A 68 28.20 23.98 3.38
CA SER A 68 28.19 23.99 1.92
C SER A 68 27.14 23.01 1.36
N THR A 69 26.71 23.23 0.12
CA THR A 69 25.81 22.31 -0.60
C THR A 69 26.37 20.89 -0.66
N ASP A 70 27.67 20.75 -0.91
CA ASP A 70 28.32 19.44 -1.01
C ASP A 70 28.33 18.69 0.33
N LYS A 71 28.49 19.42 1.45
CA LYS A 71 28.42 18.82 2.79
C LYS A 71 26.99 18.40 3.15
N ILE A 72 25.98 19.20 2.77
CA ILE A 72 24.58 18.81 2.97
C ILE A 72 24.27 17.56 2.12
N TYR A 73 24.78 17.51 0.89
CA TYR A 73 24.61 16.37 0.00
C TYR A 73 25.30 15.10 0.52
N SER A 74 26.53 15.20 1.02
CA SER A 74 27.23 14.04 1.61
C SER A 74 26.51 13.50 2.84
N GLU A 75 26.12 14.37 3.77
CA GLU A 75 25.38 13.97 4.98
C GLU A 75 24.02 13.33 4.63
N ALA A 76 23.30 13.93 3.66
CA ALA A 76 22.04 13.37 3.16
C ALA A 76 22.26 11.97 2.56
N ARG A 77 23.34 11.78 1.80
CA ARG A 77 23.70 10.48 1.22
C ARG A 77 24.07 9.45 2.29
N ASP A 78 24.79 9.83 3.33
CA ASP A 78 25.15 8.92 4.42
C ASP A 78 23.91 8.48 5.20
N GLU A 79 22.99 9.41 5.53
CA GLU A 79 21.72 9.06 6.18
C GLU A 79 20.79 8.23 5.24
N LEU A 80 20.77 8.48 3.93
CA LEU A 80 20.06 7.64 2.95
C LEU A 80 20.62 6.20 2.91
N ASN A 81 21.94 6.07 2.89
CA ASN A 81 22.63 4.78 2.82
C ASN A 81 22.48 4.01 4.15
N GLY A 82 22.44 4.72 5.28
CA GLY A 82 22.12 4.16 6.60
C GLY A 82 20.64 3.81 6.81
N GLY A 83 19.75 4.23 5.91
CA GLY A 83 18.30 3.97 6.00
C GLY A 83 17.52 4.96 6.87
N SER A 84 18.16 6.04 7.35
CA SER A 84 17.53 7.13 8.12
C SER A 84 16.76 8.09 7.18
N TYR A 85 15.73 7.60 6.49
CA TYR A 85 15.00 8.38 5.49
C TYR A 85 14.35 9.64 6.08
N ASP A 86 13.91 9.58 7.34
CA ASP A 86 13.37 10.67 8.15
C ASP A 86 14.33 11.86 8.33
N LYS A 87 15.64 11.57 8.40
CA LYS A 87 16.69 12.60 8.48
C LYS A 87 17.20 13.04 7.12
N ALA A 88 17.24 12.12 6.15
CA ALA A 88 17.70 12.41 4.80
C ALA A 88 16.78 13.40 4.07
N VAL A 89 15.45 13.22 4.17
CA VAL A 89 14.45 14.10 3.53
C VAL A 89 14.69 15.59 3.85
N PRO A 90 14.75 16.05 5.12
CA PRO A 90 14.95 17.48 5.41
C PRO A 90 16.34 18.01 5.03
N LEU A 91 17.37 17.16 4.91
CA LEU A 91 18.67 17.57 4.35
C LEU A 91 18.56 17.81 2.84
N LEU A 92 17.88 16.91 2.12
CA LEU A 92 17.63 17.02 0.68
C LEU A 92 16.74 18.24 0.36
N GLU A 93 15.70 18.52 1.16
CA GLU A 93 14.87 19.72 0.99
C GLU A 93 15.66 21.03 1.12
N LYS A 94 16.59 21.09 2.08
CA LYS A 94 17.50 22.24 2.23
C LYS A 94 18.47 22.35 1.05
N LEU A 95 18.95 21.20 0.54
CA LEU A 95 19.82 21.16 -0.64
C LEU A 95 19.09 21.64 -1.90
N GLU A 96 17.84 21.20 -2.13
CA GLU A 96 16.98 21.66 -3.23
C GLU A 96 16.82 23.19 -3.22
N GLY A 97 16.54 23.76 -2.04
CA GLY A 97 16.37 25.20 -1.87
C GLY A 97 17.67 25.99 -2.08
N ARG A 98 18.80 25.50 -1.54
CA ARG A 98 20.10 26.19 -1.64
C ARG A 98 20.79 26.03 -3.00
N ALA A 99 20.57 24.92 -3.70
CA ALA A 99 21.14 24.63 -5.01
C ALA A 99 20.13 24.86 -6.16
N ALA A 100 19.07 25.64 -5.92
CA ALA A 100 17.97 25.83 -6.87
C ALA A 100 18.45 26.23 -8.28
N GLY A 101 17.86 25.61 -9.31
CA GLY A 101 18.24 25.82 -10.71
C GLY A 101 19.45 25.01 -11.18
N THR A 102 20.21 24.36 -10.30
CA THR A 102 21.35 23.50 -10.67
C THR A 102 20.93 22.03 -10.91
N PRO A 103 21.76 21.22 -11.60
CA PRO A 103 21.58 19.77 -11.67
C PRO A 103 21.59 19.09 -10.29
N LEU A 104 22.30 19.65 -9.30
CA LEU A 104 22.37 19.09 -7.94
C LEU A 104 21.00 19.19 -7.23
N ALA A 105 20.23 20.27 -7.43
CA ALA A 105 18.86 20.35 -6.91
C ALA A 105 17.90 19.38 -7.61
N GLN A 106 18.06 19.16 -8.93
CA GLN A 106 17.29 18.13 -9.65
C GLN A 106 17.57 16.73 -9.10
N GLN A 107 18.85 16.43 -8.83
CA GLN A 107 19.26 15.18 -8.21
C GLN A 107 18.72 15.04 -6.78
N ALA A 108 18.78 16.11 -5.97
CA ALA A 108 18.23 16.12 -4.62
C ALA A 108 16.71 15.84 -4.59
N GLN A 109 15.93 16.38 -5.54
CA GLN A 109 14.50 16.09 -5.67
C GLN A 109 14.22 14.59 -5.92
N LEU A 110 14.99 13.97 -6.80
CA LEU A 110 14.84 12.54 -7.12
C LEU A 110 15.25 11.65 -5.94
N GLU A 111 16.33 12.01 -5.25
CA GLU A 111 16.78 11.33 -4.04
C GLU A 111 15.79 11.50 -2.88
N LYS A 112 15.15 12.66 -2.75
CA LYS A 112 14.09 12.90 -1.76
C LYS A 112 12.87 12.04 -2.05
N ALA A 113 12.43 11.97 -3.32
CA ALA A 113 11.34 11.08 -3.71
C ALA A 113 11.65 9.61 -3.41
N TYR A 114 12.91 9.18 -3.62
CA TYR A 114 13.38 7.84 -3.24
C TYR A 114 13.36 7.64 -1.72
N ALA A 115 13.82 8.62 -0.94
CA ALA A 115 13.77 8.60 0.52
C ALA A 115 12.32 8.44 1.04
N GLN A 116 11.41 9.29 0.55
CA GLN A 116 9.98 9.25 0.86
C GLN A 116 9.36 7.89 0.51
N TYR A 117 9.68 7.34 -0.67
CA TYR A 117 9.24 6.00 -1.08
C TYR A 117 9.71 4.92 -0.10
N LYS A 118 11.00 4.92 0.25
CA LYS A 118 11.60 3.92 1.14
C LYS A 118 11.18 4.07 2.60
N GLY A 119 10.86 5.28 3.03
CA GLY A 119 10.22 5.58 4.33
C GLY A 119 8.72 5.26 4.39
N GLY A 120 8.11 4.81 3.29
CA GLY A 120 6.69 4.45 3.22
C GLY A 120 5.74 5.60 2.87
N GLU A 121 6.25 6.82 2.69
CA GLU A 121 5.51 8.04 2.39
C GLU A 121 5.12 8.16 0.90
N LYS A 122 4.50 7.10 0.35
CA LYS A 122 4.19 6.96 -1.09
C LYS A 122 3.51 8.20 -1.70
N ALA A 123 2.55 8.80 -1.00
CA ALA A 123 1.85 9.99 -1.47
C ALA A 123 2.76 11.22 -1.62
N GLN A 124 3.72 11.40 -0.70
CA GLN A 124 4.70 12.49 -0.79
C GLN A 124 5.69 12.23 -1.93
N ALA A 125 6.17 11.00 -2.07
CA ALA A 125 7.05 10.61 -3.17
C ALA A 125 6.44 10.90 -4.55
N ILE A 126 5.15 10.56 -4.76
CA ILE A 126 4.42 10.88 -5.99
C ILE A 126 4.36 12.40 -6.21
N ALA A 127 4.01 13.17 -5.18
CA ALA A 127 3.92 14.63 -5.29
C ALA A 127 5.29 15.30 -5.61
N THR A 128 6.39 14.76 -5.08
CA THR A 128 7.76 15.19 -5.40
C THR A 128 8.11 14.85 -6.86
N LEU A 129 7.77 13.65 -7.34
CA LEU A 129 8.03 13.22 -8.71
C LEU A 129 7.20 13.98 -9.76
N ASP A 130 5.92 14.22 -9.49
CA ASP A 130 5.05 15.01 -10.36
C ASP A 130 5.53 16.47 -10.44
N ARG A 131 6.03 17.02 -9.34
CA ARG A 131 6.69 18.34 -9.33
C ARG A 131 7.97 18.32 -10.16
N PHE A 132 8.85 17.33 -9.96
CA PHE A 132 10.09 17.19 -10.73
C PHE A 132 9.81 17.15 -12.24
N MET A 133 8.91 16.26 -12.69
CA MET A 133 8.59 16.11 -14.11
C MET A 133 7.96 17.37 -14.70
N LYS A 134 7.15 18.10 -13.93
CA LYS A 134 6.55 19.38 -14.35
C LYS A 134 7.58 20.51 -14.46
N LEU A 135 8.55 20.59 -13.55
CA LEU A 135 9.57 21.65 -13.52
C LEU A 135 10.76 21.36 -14.45
N HIS A 136 11.05 20.09 -14.71
CA HIS A 136 12.26 19.65 -15.40
C HIS A 136 11.97 18.66 -16.57
N PRO A 137 11.06 18.98 -17.51
CA PRO A 137 10.63 18.06 -18.57
C PRO A 137 11.73 17.66 -19.57
N ALA A 138 12.83 18.43 -19.62
CA ALA A 138 14.02 18.16 -20.44
C ALA A 138 15.21 17.59 -19.63
N SER A 139 14.99 17.18 -18.38
CA SER A 139 16.06 16.60 -17.55
C SER A 139 16.53 15.25 -18.12
N PRO A 140 17.85 14.97 -18.16
CA PRO A 140 18.36 13.65 -18.54
C PRO A 140 17.97 12.54 -17.56
N ALA A 141 17.46 12.88 -16.35
CA ALA A 141 16.99 11.93 -15.35
C ALA A 141 15.45 11.77 -15.32
N TYR A 142 14.74 12.28 -16.33
CA TYR A 142 13.28 12.14 -16.44
C TYR A 142 12.84 10.66 -16.57
N ASP A 143 13.66 9.82 -17.20
CA ASP A 143 13.44 8.38 -17.30
C ASP A 143 13.43 7.71 -15.91
N TYR A 144 14.35 8.08 -15.03
CA TYR A 144 14.37 7.63 -13.64
C TYR A 144 13.16 8.15 -12.85
N ALA A 145 12.71 9.37 -13.10
CA ALA A 145 11.52 9.92 -12.44
C ALA A 145 10.25 9.10 -12.76
N LEU A 146 10.05 8.76 -14.04
CA LEU A 146 8.97 7.86 -14.47
C LEU A 146 9.10 6.46 -13.85
N TYR A 147 10.31 5.89 -13.89
CA TYR A 147 10.59 4.57 -13.32
C TYR A 147 10.26 4.53 -11.82
N LEU A 148 10.74 5.52 -11.06
CA LEU A 148 10.50 5.61 -9.62
C LEU A 148 9.02 5.85 -9.31
N LYS A 149 8.31 6.65 -10.10
CA LYS A 149 6.84 6.83 -9.95
C LYS A 149 6.08 5.52 -10.20
N GLY A 150 6.53 4.73 -11.18
CA GLY A 150 6.05 3.37 -11.41
C GLY A 150 6.26 2.47 -10.19
N LEU A 151 7.47 2.43 -9.63
CA LEU A 151 7.81 1.66 -8.42
C LEU A 151 7.03 2.10 -7.16
N VAL A 152 6.80 3.41 -6.97
CA VAL A 152 6.04 3.92 -5.82
C VAL A 152 4.61 3.40 -5.84
N ASN A 153 3.96 3.42 -7.01
CA ASN A 153 2.61 2.88 -7.18
C ASN A 153 2.57 1.34 -7.29
N PHE A 154 3.70 0.70 -7.59
CA PHE A 154 3.78 -0.76 -7.70
C PHE A 154 3.41 -1.44 -6.37
N ASN A 155 2.77 -2.60 -6.51
CA ASN A 155 2.36 -3.45 -5.40
C ASN A 155 2.71 -4.90 -5.74
N ASP A 156 3.83 -5.39 -5.23
CA ASP A 156 4.32 -6.76 -5.43
C ASP A 156 3.35 -7.86 -4.92
N ASN A 157 2.34 -7.48 -4.12
CA ASN A 157 1.34 -8.41 -3.59
C ASN A 157 0.22 -8.76 -4.59
N LEU A 158 0.15 -8.09 -5.75
CA LEU A 158 -0.96 -8.24 -6.70
C LEU A 158 -1.10 -9.65 -7.31
N GLY A 159 0.01 -10.38 -7.51
CA GLY A 159 0.00 -11.65 -8.24
C GLY A 159 0.75 -12.83 -7.58
N LEU A 160 1.89 -12.60 -6.93
CA LEU A 160 2.81 -13.71 -6.62
C LEU A 160 2.37 -14.57 -5.42
N PHE A 161 1.70 -13.98 -4.42
CA PHE A 161 1.26 -14.68 -3.20
C PHE A 161 -0.22 -14.48 -2.82
N SER A 162 -0.98 -13.67 -3.57
CA SER A 162 -2.42 -13.42 -3.26
C SER A 162 -3.27 -14.70 -3.28
N TRP A 163 -2.92 -15.66 -4.17
CA TRP A 163 -3.56 -16.98 -4.23
C TRP A 163 -3.47 -17.79 -2.91
N LEU A 164 -2.50 -17.48 -2.04
CA LEU A 164 -2.38 -18.07 -0.72
C LEU A 164 -3.16 -17.29 0.35
N SER A 165 -3.26 -15.96 0.23
CA SER A 165 -3.91 -15.09 1.22
C SER A 165 -5.44 -15.01 1.11
N ARG A 166 -6.02 -15.42 -0.04
CA ARG A 166 -7.47 -15.31 -0.35
C ARG A 166 -8.02 -13.87 -0.25
N GLN A 167 -7.16 -12.86 -0.34
CA GLN A 167 -7.56 -11.48 -0.19
C GLN A 167 -8.00 -10.91 -1.54
N ASP A 168 -9.27 -10.52 -1.67
CA ASP A 168 -9.76 -9.83 -2.86
C ASP A 168 -8.99 -8.51 -3.04
N LEU A 169 -8.60 -8.20 -4.28
CA LEU A 169 -7.98 -6.91 -4.60
C LEU A 169 -8.96 -5.78 -4.32
N SER A 170 -8.53 -4.76 -3.57
CA SER A 170 -9.33 -3.56 -3.40
C SER A 170 -9.26 -2.67 -4.65
N GLU A 171 -10.29 -1.85 -4.86
CA GLU A 171 -10.30 -0.83 -5.94
C GLU A 171 -9.08 0.09 -5.88
N ARG A 172 -8.59 0.37 -4.67
CA ARG A 172 -7.36 1.16 -4.43
C ARG A 172 -6.12 0.46 -4.97
N ASP A 173 -6.02 -0.86 -4.78
CA ASP A 173 -4.86 -1.64 -5.26
C ASP A 173 -4.89 -1.78 -6.78
N GLN A 174 -6.08 -1.95 -7.38
CA GLN A 174 -6.25 -1.91 -8.83
C GLN A 174 -5.87 -0.54 -9.42
N LYS A 175 -6.29 0.56 -8.77
CA LYS A 175 -5.94 1.91 -9.22
C LYS A 175 -4.43 2.12 -9.17
N ALA A 176 -3.78 1.78 -8.05
CA ALA A 176 -2.33 1.88 -7.93
C ALA A 176 -1.60 1.03 -8.99
N ALA A 177 -2.10 -0.17 -9.31
CA ALA A 177 -1.58 -1.00 -10.40
C ALA A 177 -1.67 -0.29 -11.76
N LYS A 178 -2.81 0.35 -12.07
CA LYS A 178 -2.99 1.12 -13.31
C LYS A 178 -2.09 2.36 -13.36
N ASP A 179 -2.00 3.13 -12.27
CA ASP A 179 -1.11 4.31 -12.17
C ASP A 179 0.39 3.92 -12.29
N SER A 180 0.75 2.73 -11.78
CA SER A 180 2.09 2.13 -11.94
C SER A 180 2.35 1.72 -13.40
N PHE A 181 1.42 1.00 -14.02
CA PHE A 181 1.50 0.59 -15.43
C PHE A 181 1.64 1.78 -16.36
N GLU A 182 0.88 2.85 -16.15
CA GLU A 182 0.94 4.08 -16.96
C GLU A 182 2.31 4.77 -16.86
N SER A 183 2.87 4.85 -15.65
CA SER A 183 4.21 5.42 -15.44
C SER A 183 5.30 4.61 -16.14
N PHE A 184 5.22 3.27 -16.10
CA PHE A 184 6.12 2.39 -16.84
C PHE A 184 5.86 2.44 -18.36
N ARG A 185 4.61 2.54 -18.81
CA ARG A 185 4.26 2.67 -20.23
C ARG A 185 4.84 3.94 -20.83
N GLU A 186 4.72 5.07 -20.13
CA GLU A 186 5.32 6.33 -20.56
C GLU A 186 6.84 6.21 -20.67
N LEU A 187 7.50 5.57 -19.69
CA LEU A 187 8.94 5.31 -19.71
C LEU A 187 9.36 4.48 -20.93
N VAL A 188 8.71 3.32 -21.14
CA VAL A 188 9.03 2.39 -22.23
C VAL A 188 8.78 3.02 -23.60
N THR A 189 7.78 3.90 -23.71
CA THR A 189 7.41 4.59 -24.97
C THR A 189 8.33 5.77 -25.27
N ARG A 190 8.65 6.59 -24.27
CA ARG A 190 9.47 7.82 -24.46
C ARG A 190 10.97 7.57 -24.41
N PHE A 191 11.43 6.57 -23.65
CA PHE A 191 12.84 6.26 -23.41
C PHE A 191 13.14 4.76 -23.58
N PRO A 192 12.94 4.19 -24.79
CA PRO A 192 13.09 2.76 -25.04
C PRO A 192 14.49 2.21 -24.70
N GLU A 193 15.52 3.05 -24.80
CA GLU A 193 16.93 2.72 -24.51
C GLU A 193 17.36 3.05 -23.07
N SER A 194 16.45 3.47 -22.19
CA SER A 194 16.77 3.71 -20.78
C SER A 194 17.19 2.39 -20.10
N ARG A 195 18.18 2.47 -19.20
CA ARG A 195 18.59 1.34 -18.33
C ARG A 195 17.45 0.75 -17.49
N TYR A 196 16.38 1.50 -17.28
CA TYR A 196 15.21 1.09 -16.50
C TYR A 196 14.12 0.39 -17.34
N THR A 197 14.12 0.60 -18.66
CA THR A 197 13.09 0.09 -19.56
C THR A 197 12.95 -1.45 -19.57
N PRO A 198 14.02 -2.27 -19.49
CA PRO A 198 13.89 -3.72 -19.42
C PRO A 198 13.11 -4.23 -18.19
N ASP A 199 13.35 -3.67 -17.00
CA ASP A 199 12.62 -4.01 -15.77
C ASP A 199 11.18 -3.46 -15.83
N ALA A 200 10.99 -2.23 -16.30
CA ALA A 200 9.67 -1.61 -16.48
C ALA A 200 8.75 -2.46 -17.38
N ARG A 201 9.27 -3.01 -18.50
CA ARG A 201 8.53 -3.95 -19.37
C ARG A 201 8.09 -5.21 -18.62
N GLN A 202 8.96 -5.79 -17.79
CA GLN A 202 8.62 -6.98 -17.00
C GLN A 202 7.52 -6.67 -15.97
N ARG A 203 7.59 -5.51 -15.30
CA ARG A 203 6.55 -5.05 -14.36
C ARG A 203 5.22 -4.76 -15.05
N MET A 204 5.24 -4.17 -16.26
CA MET A 204 4.03 -3.97 -17.06
C MET A 204 3.34 -5.32 -17.36
N THR A 205 4.09 -6.31 -17.84
CA THR A 205 3.56 -7.67 -18.08
C THR A 205 3.02 -8.30 -16.79
N TYR A 206 3.71 -8.15 -15.66
CA TYR A 206 3.23 -8.63 -14.36
C TYR A 206 1.91 -7.97 -13.93
N ILE A 207 1.78 -6.64 -14.08
CA ILE A 207 0.55 -5.90 -13.73
C ILE A 207 -0.63 -6.39 -14.57
N VAL A 208 -0.44 -6.43 -15.90
CA VAL A 208 -1.48 -6.81 -16.85
C VAL A 208 -1.93 -8.26 -16.64
N ASN A 209 -0.98 -9.18 -16.41
CA ASN A 209 -1.30 -10.56 -16.03
C ASN A 209 -2.07 -10.65 -14.69
N SER A 210 -1.65 -9.90 -13.68
CA SER A 210 -2.27 -9.94 -12.34
C SER A 210 -3.69 -9.38 -12.35
N LEU A 211 -3.92 -8.26 -13.06
CA LEU A 211 -5.24 -7.65 -13.20
C LEU A 211 -6.20 -8.55 -14.00
N ALA A 212 -5.73 -9.13 -15.12
CA ALA A 212 -6.52 -10.07 -15.89
C ALA A 212 -6.89 -11.33 -15.09
N GLN A 213 -5.91 -11.89 -14.36
CA GLN A 213 -6.12 -13.06 -13.51
C GLN A 213 -7.14 -12.77 -12.39
N TYR A 214 -7.15 -11.57 -11.84
CA TYR A 214 -8.17 -11.16 -10.87
C TYR A 214 -9.58 -11.12 -11.47
N GLU A 215 -9.78 -10.45 -12.61
CA GLU A 215 -11.10 -10.40 -13.27
C GLU A 215 -11.61 -11.80 -13.63
N VAL A 216 -10.73 -12.69 -14.10
CA VAL A 216 -11.06 -14.10 -14.38
C VAL A 216 -11.37 -14.89 -13.10
N HIS A 217 -10.65 -14.67 -12.00
CA HIS A 217 -10.96 -15.29 -10.71
C HIS A 217 -12.35 -14.87 -10.19
N VAL A 218 -12.69 -13.58 -10.30
CA VAL A 218 -14.02 -13.06 -9.93
C VAL A 218 -15.10 -13.59 -10.87
N ALA A 219 -14.83 -13.69 -12.19
CA ALA A 219 -15.74 -14.30 -13.16
C ALA A 219 -16.02 -15.77 -12.81
N ARG A 220 -14.99 -16.55 -12.46
CA ARG A 220 -15.13 -17.95 -12.02
C ARG A 220 -15.94 -18.04 -10.72
N TYR A 221 -15.69 -17.16 -9.75
CA TYR A 221 -16.43 -17.10 -8.48
C TYR A 221 -17.94 -16.92 -8.70
N TYR A 222 -18.34 -16.05 -9.64
CA TYR A 222 -19.74 -15.84 -10.01
C TYR A 222 -20.32 -17.03 -10.80
N TYR A 223 -19.56 -17.60 -11.74
CA TYR A 223 -19.98 -18.80 -12.49
C TYR A 223 -20.24 -20.00 -11.55
N GLU A 224 -19.34 -20.26 -10.59
CA GLU A 224 -19.48 -21.30 -9.55
C GLU A 224 -20.78 -21.15 -8.71
N ARG A 225 -21.41 -19.97 -8.73
CA ARG A 225 -22.65 -19.63 -7.99
C ARG A 225 -23.89 -19.48 -8.88
N GLY A 226 -23.79 -19.75 -10.18
CA GLY A 226 -24.88 -19.55 -11.14
C GLY A 226 -25.18 -18.10 -11.50
N ALA A 227 -24.34 -17.14 -11.08
CA ALA A 227 -24.50 -15.72 -11.37
C ALA A 227 -23.94 -15.38 -12.78
N TYR A 228 -24.46 -16.04 -13.82
CA TYR A 228 -23.87 -16.06 -15.16
C TYR A 228 -23.73 -14.67 -15.81
N VAL A 229 -24.67 -13.74 -15.57
CA VAL A 229 -24.57 -12.37 -16.10
C VAL A 229 -23.38 -11.61 -15.49
N ALA A 230 -23.12 -11.79 -14.18
CA ALA A 230 -21.96 -11.19 -13.52
C ALA A 230 -20.64 -11.86 -13.96
N ALA A 231 -20.67 -13.19 -14.18
CA ALA A 231 -19.54 -13.92 -14.75
C ALA A 231 -19.19 -13.43 -16.17
N VAL A 232 -20.20 -13.22 -17.03
CA VAL A 232 -20.03 -12.66 -18.38
C VAL A 232 -19.42 -11.26 -18.31
N SER A 233 -19.97 -10.35 -17.49
CA SER A 233 -19.43 -8.99 -17.37
C SER A 233 -17.96 -8.98 -16.97
N ARG A 234 -17.56 -9.81 -16.00
CA ARG A 234 -16.17 -9.89 -15.53
C ARG A 234 -15.23 -10.52 -16.56
N ALA A 235 -15.66 -11.60 -17.21
CA ALA A 235 -14.86 -12.24 -18.25
C ALA A 235 -14.76 -11.38 -19.53
N GLN A 236 -15.79 -10.61 -19.88
CA GLN A 236 -15.73 -9.61 -20.96
C GLN A 236 -14.69 -8.53 -20.63
N SER A 237 -14.69 -7.97 -19.42
CA SER A 237 -13.66 -7.01 -19.00
C SER A 237 -12.25 -7.59 -19.11
N ALA A 238 -12.06 -8.86 -18.69
CA ALA A 238 -10.77 -9.53 -18.82
C ALA A 238 -10.28 -9.62 -20.27
N VAL A 239 -11.16 -9.98 -21.22
CA VAL A 239 -10.84 -10.12 -22.66
C VAL A 239 -10.66 -8.77 -23.36
N ALA A 240 -11.42 -7.74 -22.95
CA ALA A 240 -11.41 -6.43 -23.58
C ALA A 240 -10.22 -5.56 -23.14
N ASP A 241 -9.94 -5.53 -21.83
CA ASP A 241 -8.93 -4.64 -21.24
C ASP A 241 -7.50 -5.21 -21.29
N TYR A 242 -7.35 -6.54 -21.30
CA TYR A 242 -6.04 -7.21 -21.20
C TYR A 242 -5.78 -8.16 -22.39
N LYS A 243 -4.86 -7.76 -23.26
CA LYS A 243 -4.44 -8.54 -24.44
C LYS A 243 -3.22 -9.39 -24.14
N ASP A 244 -3.09 -10.50 -24.86
CA ASP A 244 -1.93 -11.40 -24.84
C ASP A 244 -1.56 -11.97 -23.45
N VAL A 245 -2.54 -12.05 -22.54
CA VAL A 245 -2.40 -12.61 -21.19
C VAL A 245 -2.82 -14.08 -21.13
N PRO A 246 -2.15 -14.93 -20.32
CA PRO A 246 -2.56 -16.33 -20.15
C PRO A 246 -3.98 -16.52 -19.59
N ALA A 247 -4.50 -15.54 -18.84
CA ALA A 247 -5.83 -15.60 -18.24
C ALA A 247 -6.98 -15.58 -19.28
N THR A 248 -6.73 -15.06 -20.49
CA THR A 248 -7.75 -14.89 -21.55
C THR A 248 -8.34 -16.22 -22.04
N GLU A 249 -7.56 -17.31 -22.03
CA GLU A 249 -8.05 -18.66 -22.36
C GLU A 249 -9.22 -19.07 -21.44
N GLU A 250 -9.06 -18.86 -20.14
CA GLU A 250 -10.09 -19.18 -19.15
C GLU A 250 -11.25 -18.18 -19.19
N ALA A 251 -10.98 -16.89 -19.45
CA ALA A 251 -12.03 -15.89 -19.63
C ALA A 251 -13.00 -16.28 -20.75
N LEU A 252 -12.47 -16.69 -21.92
CA LEU A 252 -13.26 -17.18 -23.04
C LEU A 252 -14.03 -18.46 -22.68
N TYR A 253 -13.42 -19.38 -21.93
CA TYR A 253 -14.11 -20.57 -21.45
C TYR A 253 -15.30 -20.22 -20.53
N ILE A 254 -15.11 -19.30 -19.57
CA ILE A 254 -16.19 -18.80 -18.69
C ILE A 254 -17.32 -18.18 -19.51
N LEU A 255 -16.99 -17.38 -20.54
CA LEU A 255 -17.98 -16.79 -21.43
C LEU A 255 -18.78 -17.85 -22.18
N VAL A 256 -18.13 -18.83 -22.83
CA VAL A 256 -18.80 -19.94 -23.51
C VAL A 256 -19.75 -20.67 -22.54
N ARG A 257 -19.28 -21.03 -21.34
CA ARG A 257 -20.09 -21.74 -20.34
C ARG A 257 -21.26 -20.89 -19.81
N SER A 258 -21.06 -19.59 -19.64
CA SER A 258 -22.08 -18.67 -19.11
C SER A 258 -23.15 -18.33 -20.15
N TYR A 259 -22.78 -18.12 -21.41
CA TYR A 259 -23.73 -17.92 -22.50
C TYR A 259 -24.57 -19.18 -22.76
N ASP A 260 -23.98 -20.37 -22.67
CA ASP A 260 -24.70 -21.65 -22.76
C ASP A 260 -25.75 -21.78 -21.64
N ALA A 261 -25.37 -21.50 -20.40
CA ALA A 261 -26.28 -21.53 -19.24
C ALA A 261 -27.38 -20.46 -19.29
N LEU A 262 -27.18 -19.38 -20.06
CA LEU A 262 -28.18 -18.33 -20.33
C LEU A 262 -29.02 -18.58 -21.59
N GLY A 263 -28.76 -19.66 -22.35
CA GLY A 263 -29.44 -19.95 -23.62
C GLY A 263 -29.04 -19.03 -24.79
N LEU A 264 -27.96 -18.26 -24.65
CA LEU A 264 -27.47 -17.28 -25.63
C LEU A 264 -26.58 -17.97 -26.69
N THR A 265 -27.19 -18.85 -27.49
CA THR A 265 -26.48 -19.77 -28.42
C THR A 265 -25.55 -19.06 -29.39
N GLN A 266 -25.97 -17.96 -30.03
CA GLN A 266 -25.12 -17.23 -30.97
C GLN A 266 -23.84 -16.70 -30.29
N LEU A 267 -23.97 -16.03 -29.14
CA LEU A 267 -22.82 -15.51 -28.39
C LEU A 267 -21.91 -16.63 -27.88
N ARG A 268 -22.48 -17.76 -27.45
CA ARG A 268 -21.74 -18.97 -27.09
C ARG A 268 -20.90 -19.47 -28.26
N ASP A 269 -21.50 -19.63 -29.43
CA ASP A 269 -20.87 -20.26 -30.60
C ASP A 269 -19.83 -19.34 -31.24
N ASP A 270 -20.06 -18.03 -31.26
CA ASP A 270 -19.08 -17.04 -31.70
C ASP A 270 -17.89 -16.93 -30.72
N THR A 271 -18.15 -16.95 -29.41
CA THR A 271 -17.07 -16.97 -28.40
C THR A 271 -16.26 -18.27 -28.48
N ARG A 272 -16.92 -19.41 -28.69
CA ARG A 272 -16.26 -20.71 -28.90
C ARG A 272 -15.35 -20.65 -30.12
N ARG A 273 -15.82 -20.10 -31.24
CA ARG A 273 -15.01 -19.92 -32.46
C ARG A 273 -13.74 -19.11 -32.20
N VAL A 274 -13.83 -18.03 -31.42
CA VAL A 274 -12.67 -17.23 -31.00
C VAL A 274 -11.74 -18.02 -30.09
N MET A 275 -12.28 -18.77 -29.12
CA MET A 275 -11.50 -19.63 -28.22
C MET A 275 -10.74 -20.72 -28.99
N ASP A 276 -11.42 -21.46 -29.86
CA ASP A 276 -10.84 -22.58 -30.61
C ASP A 276 -9.79 -22.09 -31.62
N ALA A 277 -9.98 -20.90 -32.21
CA ALA A 277 -9.00 -20.27 -33.10
C ALA A 277 -7.77 -19.71 -32.36
N SER A 278 -7.95 -19.17 -31.15
CA SER A 278 -6.87 -18.55 -30.36
C SER A 278 -6.09 -19.56 -29.51
N TYR A 279 -6.76 -20.62 -29.05
CA TYR A 279 -6.24 -21.64 -28.14
C TYR A 279 -6.57 -23.06 -28.64
N PRO A 280 -6.08 -23.47 -29.82
CA PRO A 280 -6.42 -24.76 -30.45
C PRO A 280 -5.94 -26.00 -29.67
N GLN A 281 -5.15 -25.82 -28.61
CA GLN A 281 -4.67 -26.87 -27.70
C GLN A 281 -5.27 -26.75 -26.29
N SER A 282 -6.36 -25.96 -26.12
CA SER A 282 -7.01 -25.78 -24.82
C SER A 282 -7.54 -27.10 -24.27
N SER A 283 -7.21 -27.39 -23.01
CA SER A 283 -7.73 -28.55 -22.27
C SER A 283 -9.02 -28.24 -21.49
N LEU A 284 -9.40 -26.96 -21.34
CA LEU A 284 -10.58 -26.52 -20.58
C LEU A 284 -11.91 -27.07 -21.14
N PRO A 285 -12.14 -27.19 -22.47
CA PRO A 285 -13.35 -27.82 -23.01
C PRO A 285 -13.54 -29.28 -22.57
N GLN A 286 -12.45 -29.99 -22.32
CA GLN A 286 -12.43 -31.43 -21.99
C GLN A 286 -12.41 -31.67 -20.46
N THR A 287 -11.62 -30.87 -19.74
CA THR A 287 -11.35 -31.07 -18.30
C THR A 287 -12.19 -30.19 -17.39
N GLY A 288 -12.82 -29.14 -17.92
CA GLY A 288 -13.53 -28.14 -17.13
C GLY A 288 -12.59 -27.20 -16.38
N PHE A 289 -13.13 -26.49 -15.39
CA PHE A 289 -12.31 -25.72 -14.44
C PHE A 289 -11.44 -26.68 -13.62
N LYS A 290 -10.15 -26.36 -13.46
CA LYS A 290 -9.27 -27.10 -12.53
C LYS A 290 -9.93 -27.17 -11.15
N ALA A 291 -10.33 -28.37 -10.73
CA ALA A 291 -10.94 -28.60 -9.44
C ALA A 291 -10.00 -28.13 -8.32
N LYS A 292 -10.53 -27.42 -7.33
CA LYS A 292 -9.77 -27.07 -6.12
C LYS A 292 -9.35 -28.38 -5.46
N ALA A 293 -8.04 -28.65 -5.40
CA ALA A 293 -7.52 -29.80 -4.68
C ALA A 293 -8.08 -29.77 -3.26
N ASN A 294 -8.79 -30.83 -2.85
CA ASN A 294 -9.34 -30.91 -1.50
C ASN A 294 -8.17 -30.78 -0.51
N PRO A 295 -8.23 -29.83 0.44
CA PRO A 295 -7.17 -29.73 1.43
C PRO A 295 -7.02 -31.05 2.16
N TRP A 296 -5.77 -31.49 2.33
CA TRP A 296 -5.44 -32.76 2.99
C TRP A 296 -6.05 -32.89 4.40
N TRP A 297 -6.35 -31.75 5.05
CA TRP A 297 -7.05 -31.65 6.34
C TRP A 297 -8.57 -31.81 6.31
N LYS A 298 -9.19 -32.14 5.18
CA LYS A 298 -10.60 -32.53 5.09
C LYS A 298 -10.83 -34.05 5.12
N PHE A 299 -9.78 -34.83 5.37
CA PHE A 299 -9.80 -36.29 5.39
C PHE A 299 -9.71 -36.90 6.80
N TRP A 300 -9.94 -36.08 7.85
CA TRP A 300 -10.06 -36.49 9.25
C TRP A 300 -11.14 -35.68 9.97
#